data_AF-A0A497SEE0-F1
#
_entry.id   AF-A0A497SEE0-F1
#
_cell.length_a   1.000
_cell.length_b   1.000
_cell.length_c   1.000
_cell.angle_alpha   90.00
_cell.angle_beta   90.00
_cell.angle_gamma   90.00
#
_symmetry.space_group_name_H-M   'P 1'
#
loop_
_entity.id
_entity.type
_entity.pdbx_description
1 polymer ?
#
loop_
_entity_poly.entity_id
_entity_poly.type
_entity_poly.pdbx_seq_one_letter_code
_entity_poly.pdbx_strand_id
1 'polypeptide(L)'
;MISIAYDVNIYREILGYRVRRNDIVIELGPHTGKSTLVYLPRTKLTIVVDKSNESKEHFSNILKNSENIRFVLGDVRSFETIINVLKISRECDVLAVDMGGGRYPDTVFKVWAIWSGIFKPRDSIIRNRGLAEFIQRAKIEDNSIIRNFEDSGWLSEYGRGIPYKLRKQLEEFKFWVEI
;
A
#
# COMPACT_ATOMS: atom_id res chain seq x y z
N MET A 1 2.99 6.83 -10.04
CA MET A 1 2.10 7.93 -9.62
C MET A 1 1.34 7.54 -8.36
N ILE A 2 1.05 8.47 -7.45
CA ILE A 2 0.19 8.24 -6.28
C ILE A 2 -1.24 8.63 -6.64
N SER A 3 -2.14 7.66 -6.66
CA SER A 3 -3.58 7.85 -6.91
C SER A 3 -4.33 7.69 -5.60
N ILE A 4 -5.29 8.57 -5.32
CA ILE A 4 -6.09 8.51 -4.09
C ILE A 4 -7.57 8.43 -4.47
N ALA A 5 -8.26 7.46 -3.90
CA ALA A 5 -9.70 7.24 -4.08
C ALA A 5 -10.38 7.02 -2.74
N TYR A 6 -11.71 7.05 -2.71
CA TYR A 6 -12.49 6.64 -1.55
C TYR A 6 -13.58 5.64 -1.94
N ASP A 7 -14.31 5.95 -3.00
CA ASP A 7 -15.27 5.03 -3.59
C ASP A 7 -14.57 3.74 -4.03
N VAL A 8 -15.15 2.60 -3.66
CA VAL A 8 -14.55 1.29 -3.90
C VAL A 8 -14.58 0.91 -5.39
N ASN A 9 -15.55 1.37 -6.15
CA ASN A 9 -15.65 1.11 -7.59
C ASN A 9 -14.59 1.92 -8.32
N ILE A 10 -14.43 3.20 -7.98
CA ILE A 10 -13.35 4.04 -8.53
C ILE A 10 -11.98 3.45 -8.16
N TYR A 11 -11.77 2.99 -6.93
CA TYR A 11 -10.53 2.32 -6.53
C TYR A 11 -10.25 1.07 -7.41
N ARG A 12 -11.28 0.26 -7.67
CA ARG A 12 -11.17 -0.93 -8.55
C ARG A 12 -10.91 -0.58 -10.00
N GLU A 13 -11.54 0.47 -10.52
CA GLU A 13 -11.27 0.99 -11.86
C GLU A 13 -9.81 1.41 -11.99
N ILE A 14 -9.30 2.18 -11.02
CA ILE A 14 -7.89 2.59 -10.96
C ILE A 14 -6.96 1.38 -10.98
N LEU A 15 -7.21 0.38 -10.13
CA LEU A 15 -6.45 -0.88 -10.15
C LEU A 15 -6.51 -1.56 -11.53
N GLY A 16 -7.67 -1.54 -12.18
CA GLY A 16 -7.92 -2.14 -13.48
C GLY A 16 -7.03 -1.60 -14.60
N TYR A 17 -6.78 -0.29 -14.66
CA TYR A 17 -5.95 0.31 -15.71
C TYR A 17 -4.51 0.64 -15.27
N ARG A 18 -4.22 0.73 -13.96
CA ARG A 18 -2.86 1.00 -13.46
C ARG A 18 -1.99 -0.24 -13.35
N VAL A 19 -2.58 -1.38 -13.00
CA VAL A 19 -1.85 -2.65 -12.94
C VAL A 19 -1.69 -3.20 -14.35
N ARG A 20 -0.44 -3.29 -14.80
CA ARG A 20 -0.03 -3.74 -16.12
C ARG A 20 0.29 -5.23 -16.11
N ARG A 21 0.43 -5.80 -17.29
CA ARG A 21 0.85 -7.20 -17.44
C ARG A 21 2.26 -7.38 -16.88
N ASN A 22 2.45 -8.45 -16.12
CA ASN A 22 3.69 -8.82 -15.44
C ASN A 22 4.11 -7.90 -14.28
N ASP A 23 3.27 -6.95 -13.85
CA ASP A 23 3.55 -6.16 -12.65
C ASP A 23 3.61 -7.09 -11.42
N ILE A 24 4.47 -6.74 -10.46
CA ILE A 24 4.47 -7.24 -9.09
C ILE A 24 3.64 -6.28 -8.24
N VAL A 25 2.55 -6.78 -7.66
CA VAL A 25 1.62 -5.96 -6.88
C VAL A 25 1.69 -6.35 -5.41
N ILE A 26 1.78 -5.36 -4.53
CA ILE A 26 1.56 -5.54 -3.09
C ILE A 26 0.25 -4.84 -2.73
N GLU A 27 -0.74 -5.59 -2.22
CA GLU A 27 -2.02 -5.04 -1.79
C GLU A 27 -2.23 -5.21 -0.28
N LEU A 28 -2.50 -4.10 0.40
CA LEU A 28 -2.65 -4.00 1.85
C LEU A 28 -4.12 -3.85 2.23
N GLY A 29 -4.63 -4.74 3.07
CA GLY A 29 -6.01 -4.72 3.57
C GLY A 29 -7.13 -5.06 2.57
N PRO A 30 -6.96 -5.97 1.59
CA PRO A 30 -8.01 -6.25 0.59
C PRO A 30 -9.24 -6.99 1.14
N HIS A 31 -9.24 -7.42 2.41
CA HIS A 31 -10.34 -8.13 3.07
C HIS A 31 -10.81 -9.36 2.28
N THR A 32 -11.88 -9.23 1.51
CA THR A 32 -12.46 -10.33 0.70
C THR A 32 -11.73 -10.60 -0.61
N GLY A 33 -10.80 -9.73 -1.03
CA GLY A 33 -10.05 -9.89 -2.28
C GLY A 33 -10.82 -9.51 -3.56
N LYS A 34 -12.03 -8.95 -3.45
CA LYS A 34 -12.82 -8.50 -4.62
C LYS A 34 -12.06 -7.50 -5.50
N SER A 35 -11.30 -6.59 -4.90
CA SER A 35 -10.47 -5.63 -5.63
C SER A 35 -9.27 -6.32 -6.29
N THR A 36 -8.67 -7.29 -5.61
CA THR A 36 -7.56 -8.11 -6.13
C THR A 36 -7.91 -8.83 -7.42
N LEU A 37 -9.11 -9.41 -7.51
CA LEU A 37 -9.55 -10.18 -8.68
C LEU A 37 -9.61 -9.36 -9.98
N VAL A 38 -9.73 -8.03 -9.90
CA VAL A 38 -9.82 -7.13 -11.07
C VAL A 38 -8.52 -7.12 -11.89
N TYR A 39 -7.38 -7.40 -11.27
CA TYR A 39 -6.07 -7.31 -11.90
C TYR A 39 -5.23 -8.59 -11.79
N LEU A 40 -5.54 -9.48 -10.86
CA LEU A 40 -4.79 -10.70 -10.59
C LEU A 40 -4.41 -11.53 -11.83
N PRO A 41 -5.28 -11.75 -12.84
CA PRO A 41 -4.91 -12.54 -14.01
C PRO A 41 -3.76 -11.95 -14.86
N ARG A 42 -3.40 -10.68 -14.64
CA ARG A 42 -2.36 -9.97 -15.42
C ARG A 42 -1.01 -9.89 -14.70
N THR A 43 -0.95 -10.15 -13.40
CA THR A 43 0.27 -9.90 -12.61
C THR A 43 1.25 -11.05 -12.74
N LYS A 44 2.54 -10.72 -12.61
CA LYS A 44 3.59 -11.73 -12.42
C LYS A 44 3.49 -12.33 -11.02
N LEU A 45 3.24 -11.47 -10.03
CA LEU A 45 3.06 -11.83 -8.64
C LEU A 45 2.17 -10.80 -7.95
N THR A 46 1.20 -11.28 -7.18
CA THR A 46 0.39 -10.46 -6.27
C THR A 46 0.65 -10.92 -4.84
N ILE A 47 1.08 -10.02 -3.96
CA ILE A 47 1.24 -10.28 -2.53
C ILE A 47 0.15 -9.50 -1.81
N VAL A 48 -0.77 -10.23 -1.16
CA VAL A 48 -1.84 -9.64 -0.37
C VAL A 48 -1.53 -9.75 1.11
N VAL A 49 -1.78 -8.69 1.85
CA VAL A 49 -1.49 -8.60 3.28
C VAL A 49 -2.76 -8.20 4.02
N ASP A 50 -3.24 -9.08 4.89
CA ASP A 50 -4.38 -8.80 5.77
C ASP A 50 -4.18 -9.50 7.11
N LYS A 51 -4.80 -8.97 8.16
CA LYS A 51 -4.69 -9.51 9.53
C LYS A 51 -5.88 -10.37 9.94
N SER A 52 -7.00 -10.34 9.20
CA SER A 52 -8.20 -11.09 9.59
C SER A 52 -8.13 -12.54 9.13
N ASN A 53 -8.60 -13.44 10.00
CA ASN A 53 -8.77 -14.85 9.64
C ASN A 53 -9.82 -15.03 8.54
N GLU A 54 -10.84 -14.18 8.50
CA GLU A 54 -11.83 -14.13 7.42
C GLU A 54 -11.17 -13.88 6.06
N SER A 55 -10.22 -12.93 5.98
CA SER A 55 -9.47 -12.69 4.76
C SER A 55 -8.63 -13.91 4.36
N LYS A 56 -7.97 -14.57 5.33
CA LYS A 56 -7.21 -15.80 5.08
C LYS A 56 -8.08 -16.90 4.45
N GLU A 57 -9.31 -17.07 4.93
CA GLU A 57 -10.26 -18.04 4.37
C GLU A 57 -10.65 -17.68 2.93
N HIS A 58 -10.99 -16.42 2.66
CA HIS A 58 -11.30 -15.95 1.30
C HIS A 58 -10.12 -16.18 0.34
N PHE A 59 -8.91 -15.82 0.74
CA PHE A 59 -7.73 -15.98 -0.10
C PHE A 59 -7.30 -17.44 -0.25
N SER A 60 -7.63 -18.34 0.68
CA SER A 60 -7.35 -19.77 0.50
C SER A 60 -8.03 -20.35 -0.75
N ASN A 61 -9.24 -19.89 -1.07
CA ASN A 61 -9.95 -20.31 -2.26
C ASN A 61 -9.38 -19.68 -3.54
N ILE A 62 -8.94 -18.43 -3.47
CA ILE A 62 -8.27 -17.75 -4.60
C ILE A 62 -6.93 -18.43 -4.91
N LEU A 63 -6.15 -18.75 -3.87
CA LEU A 63 -4.85 -19.44 -3.97
C LEU A 63 -4.94 -20.82 -4.64
N LYS A 64 -6.03 -21.57 -4.42
CA LYS A 64 -6.26 -22.86 -5.10
C LYS A 64 -6.38 -22.72 -6.62
N ASN A 65 -6.79 -21.55 -7.11
CA ASN A 65 -7.08 -21.30 -8.52
C ASN A 65 -6.05 -20.40 -9.19
N SER A 66 -4.99 -19.96 -8.48
CA SER A 66 -4.03 -18.98 -9.00
C SER A 66 -2.67 -19.16 -8.37
N GLU A 67 -1.66 -19.41 -9.20
CA GLU A 67 -0.28 -19.62 -8.75
C GLU A 67 0.49 -18.32 -8.53
N ASN A 68 0.02 -17.21 -9.11
CA ASN A 68 0.67 -15.90 -9.08
C ASN A 68 0.22 -15.03 -7.88
N ILE A 69 -0.37 -15.61 -6.84
CA ILE A 69 -0.75 -14.88 -5.62
C ILE A 69 -0.13 -15.50 -4.36
N ARG A 70 0.23 -14.66 -3.39
CA ARG A 70 0.71 -15.04 -2.06
C ARG A 70 -0.05 -14.25 -1.00
N PHE A 71 -0.50 -14.93 0.05
CA PHE A 71 -1.18 -14.30 1.19
C PHE A 71 -0.24 -14.26 2.40
N VAL A 72 -0.10 -13.08 3.00
CA VAL A 72 0.63 -12.86 4.24
C VAL A 72 -0.36 -12.46 5.33
N LEU A 73 -0.55 -13.34 6.31
CA LEU A 73 -1.33 -13.02 7.51
C LEU A 73 -0.50 -12.11 8.42
N GLY A 74 -0.94 -10.87 8.62
CA GLY A 74 -0.26 -9.93 9.50
C GLY A 74 -0.84 -8.53 9.49
N ASP A 75 -0.56 -7.76 10.55
CA ASP A 75 -0.92 -6.34 10.58
C ASP A 75 0.04 -5.56 9.66
N VAL A 76 -0.51 -4.77 8.74
CA VAL A 76 0.25 -3.94 7.79
C VAL A 76 1.10 -2.87 8.47
N ARG A 77 0.84 -2.59 9.75
CA ARG A 77 1.64 -1.67 10.60
C ARG A 77 2.82 -2.39 11.27
N SER A 78 2.85 -3.72 11.27
CA SER A 78 3.91 -4.50 11.91
C SER A 78 5.13 -4.64 11.00
N PHE A 79 6.30 -4.44 11.58
CA PHE A 79 7.57 -4.64 10.88
C PHE A 79 7.82 -6.10 10.51
N GLU A 80 7.34 -7.04 11.33
CA GLU A 80 7.43 -8.48 11.03
C GLU A 80 6.70 -8.82 9.73
N THR A 81 5.52 -8.20 9.51
CA THR A 81 4.76 -8.35 8.27
C THR A 81 5.55 -7.86 7.06
N ILE A 82 6.23 -6.70 7.19
CA ILE A 82 7.07 -6.15 6.12
C ILE A 82 8.25 -7.10 5.82
N ILE A 83 8.92 -7.63 6.85
CA ILE A 83 9.99 -8.62 6.69
C ILE A 83 9.46 -9.86 5.94
N ASN A 84 8.27 -10.34 6.29
CA ASN A 84 7.67 -11.49 5.65
C ASN A 84 7.36 -11.24 4.17
N VAL A 85 6.94 -10.03 3.80
CA VAL A 85 6.79 -9.65 2.38
C VAL A 85 8.15 -9.54 1.69
N LEU A 86 9.17 -8.95 2.33
CA LEU A 86 10.53 -8.85 1.77
C LEU A 86 11.19 -10.21 1.48
N LYS A 87 10.82 -11.26 2.24
CA LYS A 87 11.25 -12.64 1.96
C LYS A 87 10.62 -13.20 0.69
N ILE A 88 9.45 -12.69 0.28
CA ILE A 88 8.73 -13.12 -0.93
C ILE A 88 9.18 -12.32 -2.15
N SER A 89 9.23 -10.99 -2.04
CA SER A 89 9.69 -10.10 -3.11
C SER A 89 10.35 -8.86 -2.53
N ARG A 90 11.42 -8.39 -3.18
CA ARG A 90 12.02 -7.07 -2.94
C ARG A 90 11.56 -6.01 -3.94
N GLU A 91 10.86 -6.43 -4.97
CA GLU A 91 10.34 -5.59 -6.04
C GLU A 91 8.84 -5.36 -5.82
N CYS A 92 8.37 -4.19 -6.22
CA CYS A 92 6.96 -3.83 -6.27
C CYS A 92 6.78 -2.81 -7.40
N ASP A 93 5.92 -3.10 -8.36
CA ASP A 93 5.55 -2.14 -9.40
C ASP A 93 4.37 -1.28 -8.95
N VAL A 94 3.40 -1.91 -8.27
CA VAL A 94 2.19 -1.24 -7.79
C VAL A 94 1.93 -1.57 -6.32
N LEU A 95 1.86 -0.53 -5.49
CA LEU A 95 1.43 -0.64 -4.10
C LEU A 95 -0.02 -0.19 -3.96
N ALA A 96 -0.89 -1.10 -3.56
CA ALA A 96 -2.31 -0.84 -3.35
C ALA A 96 -2.62 -0.85 -1.85
N VAL A 97 -3.29 0.20 -1.35
CA VAL A 97 -3.61 0.37 0.09
C VAL A 97 -5.12 0.52 0.25
N ASP A 98 -5.81 -0.59 0.52
CA ASP A 98 -7.27 -0.65 0.70
C ASP A 98 -7.67 -0.54 2.18
N MET A 99 -7.34 0.59 2.80
CA MET A 99 -7.67 0.87 4.21
C MET A 99 -8.89 1.80 4.36
N GLY A 100 -9.88 1.66 3.47
CA GLY A 100 -10.98 2.62 3.31
C GLY A 100 -12.03 2.67 4.44
N GLY A 101 -12.08 1.66 5.31
CA GLY A 101 -13.11 1.49 6.34
C GLY A 101 -12.91 2.31 7.63
N GLY A 102 -12.81 3.64 7.53
CA GLY A 102 -12.83 4.54 8.71
C GLY A 102 -11.50 4.76 9.42
N ARG A 103 -10.37 4.46 8.76
CA ARG A 103 -9.04 4.79 9.30
C ARG A 103 -8.72 6.28 9.10
N TYR A 104 -8.12 6.88 10.12
CA TYR A 104 -7.61 8.24 10.05
C TYR A 104 -6.56 8.38 8.93
N PRO A 105 -6.52 9.54 8.25
CA PRO A 105 -5.62 9.78 7.12
C PRO A 105 -4.15 9.62 7.50
N ASP A 106 -3.75 10.02 8.72
CA ASP A 106 -2.37 9.91 9.19
C ASP A 106 -1.90 8.45 9.23
N THR A 107 -2.75 7.54 9.68
CA THR A 107 -2.46 6.11 9.82
C THR A 107 -2.26 5.48 8.44
N VAL A 108 -3.15 5.79 7.50
CA VAL A 108 -3.03 5.29 6.13
C VAL A 108 -1.79 5.86 5.45
N PHE A 109 -1.51 7.15 5.64
CA PHE A 109 -0.32 7.79 5.10
C PHE A 109 0.96 7.17 5.66
N LYS A 110 1.04 6.93 6.97
CA LYS A 110 2.19 6.28 7.62
C LYS A 110 2.43 4.87 7.08
N VAL A 111 1.38 4.06 6.97
CA VAL A 111 1.47 2.72 6.35
C VAL A 111 1.99 2.85 4.92
N TRP A 112 1.35 3.66 4.09
CA TRP A 112 1.78 3.87 2.71
C TRP A 112 3.23 4.37 2.61
N ALA A 113 3.63 5.35 3.41
CA ALA A 113 4.97 5.95 3.37
C ALA A 113 6.06 4.93 3.72
N ILE A 114 5.82 4.07 4.73
CA ILE A 114 6.77 3.03 5.12
C ILE A 114 6.92 1.99 4.00
N TRP A 115 5.80 1.45 3.52
CA TRP A 115 5.81 0.41 2.48
C TRP A 115 6.38 0.95 1.16
N SER A 116 5.94 2.12 0.72
CA SER A 116 6.42 2.73 -0.51
C SER A 116 7.90 3.16 -0.43
N GLY A 117 8.40 3.59 0.72
CA GLY A 117 9.84 3.88 0.89
C GLY A 117 10.73 2.64 0.81
N ILE A 118 10.23 1.49 1.28
CA ILE A 118 10.96 0.21 1.24
C ILE A 118 10.92 -0.39 -0.17
N PHE A 119 9.73 -0.50 -0.76
CA PHE A 119 9.51 -1.24 -2.01
C PHE A 119 9.57 -0.36 -3.27
N LYS A 120 9.56 0.97 -3.11
CA LYS A 120 9.73 1.97 -4.18
C LYS A 120 8.86 1.73 -5.43
N PRO A 121 7.54 1.59 -5.26
CA PRO A 121 6.65 1.27 -6.37
C PRO A 121 6.62 2.36 -7.43
N ARG A 122 6.46 1.96 -8.69
CA ARG A 122 6.17 2.87 -9.81
C ARG A 122 4.87 3.62 -9.56
N ASP A 123 3.82 2.89 -9.16
CA ASP A 123 2.50 3.45 -8.85
C ASP A 123 2.04 3.06 -7.43
N SER A 124 1.42 4.01 -6.73
CA SER A 124 0.70 3.74 -5.49
C SER A 124 -0.76 4.10 -5.66
N ILE A 125 -1.66 3.29 -5.11
CA ILE A 125 -3.11 3.51 -5.15
C ILE A 125 -3.62 3.40 -3.72
N ILE A 126 -4.15 4.49 -3.18
CA ILE A 126 -4.55 4.57 -1.77
C ILE A 126 -6.05 4.83 -1.70
N ARG A 127 -6.77 3.98 -0.96
CA ARG A 127 -8.18 4.20 -0.66
C ARG A 127 -8.37 4.84 0.71
N ASN A 128 -8.58 6.15 0.77
CA ASN A 128 -8.87 6.87 2.02
C ASN A 128 -9.58 8.22 1.79
N ARG A 129 -10.67 8.45 2.52
CA ARG A 129 -11.45 9.70 2.43
C ARG A 129 -10.69 10.91 2.97
N GLY A 130 -10.04 10.78 4.12
CA GLY A 130 -9.37 11.89 4.79
C GLY A 130 -8.19 12.44 3.99
N LEU A 131 -7.41 11.56 3.34
CA LEU A 131 -6.31 11.98 2.46
C LEU A 131 -6.83 12.69 1.21
N ALA A 132 -7.90 12.17 0.61
CA ALA A 132 -8.55 12.83 -0.53
C ALA A 132 -9.04 14.23 -0.16
N GLU A 133 -9.65 14.38 1.03
CA GLU A 133 -10.10 15.68 1.52
C GLU A 133 -8.92 16.64 1.81
N PHE A 134 -7.87 16.16 2.47
CA PHE A 134 -6.69 16.98 2.78
C PHE A 134 -6.08 17.57 1.51
N ILE A 135 -5.86 16.75 0.47
CA ILE A 135 -5.22 17.20 -0.78
C ILE A 135 -6.05 18.24 -1.52
N GLN A 136 -7.37 18.14 -1.47
CA GLN A 136 -8.26 19.13 -2.09
C GLN A 136 -8.24 20.49 -1.38
N ARG A 137 -7.85 20.52 -0.10
CA ARG A 137 -7.80 21.73 0.73
C ARG A 137 -6.39 22.28 0.91
N ALA A 138 -5.36 21.46 0.70
CA ALA A 138 -3.97 21.84 0.85
C ALA A 138 -3.50 22.65 -0.35
N LYS A 139 -2.76 23.73 -0.09
CA LYS A 139 -2.07 24.53 -1.09
C LYS A 139 -0.61 24.68 -0.70
N ILE A 140 0.28 24.52 -1.67
CA ILE A 140 1.72 24.78 -1.49
C ILE A 140 1.95 26.26 -1.77
N GLU A 141 2.34 27.02 -0.74
CA GLU A 141 2.67 28.45 -0.87
C GLU A 141 4.17 28.69 -1.15
N ASP A 142 5.03 27.73 -0.78
CA ASP A 142 6.47 27.81 -1.01
C ASP A 142 6.82 27.30 -2.42
N ASN A 143 7.11 28.22 -3.34
CA ASN A 143 7.49 27.88 -4.71
C ASN A 143 8.85 27.17 -4.80
N SER A 144 9.71 27.26 -3.79
CA SER A 144 11.05 26.63 -3.82
C SER A 144 10.99 25.10 -3.79
N ILE A 145 9.86 24.53 -3.36
CA ILE A 145 9.66 23.08 -3.25
C ILE A 145 8.77 22.49 -4.37
N ILE A 146 8.19 23.34 -5.23
CA ILE A 146 7.34 22.89 -6.36
C ILE A 146 8.24 22.40 -7.49
N ARG A 147 8.06 21.14 -7.90
CA ARG A 147 8.80 20.51 -9.00
C ARG A 147 8.09 19.26 -9.50
N ASN A 148 8.55 18.76 -10.65
CA ASN A 148 8.17 17.46 -11.17
C ASN A 148 9.08 16.37 -10.58
N PHE A 149 8.50 15.21 -10.27
CA PHE A 149 9.23 14.02 -9.83
C PHE A 149 9.21 12.98 -10.93
N GLU A 150 10.38 12.40 -11.26
CA GLU A 150 10.49 11.27 -12.20
C GLU A 150 9.80 10.02 -11.62
N ASP A 151 10.12 9.71 -10.36
CA ASP A 151 9.47 8.67 -9.57
C ASP A 151 8.21 9.23 -8.91
N SER A 152 7.06 8.67 -9.25
CA SER A 152 5.79 9.25 -8.82
C SER A 152 4.96 8.34 -7.92
N GLY A 153 5.39 7.11 -7.64
CA GLY A 153 4.65 6.16 -6.78
C GLY A 153 5.05 6.20 -5.30
N TRP A 154 6.10 6.93 -4.94
CA TRP A 154 6.63 7.03 -3.57
C TRP A 154 7.33 8.38 -3.37
N LEU A 155 7.69 8.71 -2.13
CA LEU A 155 8.41 9.95 -1.83
C LEU A 155 9.91 9.78 -2.07
N SER A 156 10.39 10.06 -3.29
CA SER A 156 11.75 9.70 -3.71
C SER A 156 12.89 10.36 -2.91
N GLU A 157 12.65 11.50 -2.26
CA GLU A 157 13.64 12.19 -1.44
C GLU A 157 13.47 11.90 0.05
N TYR A 158 12.24 11.92 0.56
CA TYR A 158 11.96 11.66 1.97
C TYR A 158 12.03 10.17 2.32
N GLY A 159 11.64 9.30 1.38
CA GLY A 159 11.69 7.84 1.50
C GLY A 159 13.04 7.22 1.18
N ARG A 160 14.08 8.01 0.84
CA ARG A 160 15.41 7.51 0.47
C ARG A 160 16.22 7.04 1.69
N GLY A 161 15.95 7.56 2.88
CA GLY A 161 16.26 6.86 4.12
C GLY A 161 15.14 5.85 4.33
N ILE A 162 15.40 4.59 4.64
CA ILE A 162 15.38 4.16 6.04
C ILE A 162 15.71 2.65 6.11
N PRO A 163 16.83 2.29 6.76
CA PRO A 163 16.80 1.11 7.66
C PRO A 163 17.16 1.40 9.14
N TYR A 164 17.96 2.43 9.44
CA TYR A 164 18.37 2.74 10.83
C TYR A 164 17.43 3.72 11.55
N LYS A 165 16.93 4.75 10.84
CA LYS A 165 16.00 5.74 11.40
C LYS A 165 14.59 5.17 11.68
N LEU A 166 14.12 4.14 10.94
CA LEU A 166 12.84 3.46 11.26
C LEU A 166 12.91 2.90 12.67
N ARG A 167 14.00 2.20 13.04
CA ARG A 167 14.10 1.57 14.35
C ARG A 167 13.94 2.58 15.48
N LYS A 168 14.55 3.77 15.34
CA LYS A 168 14.47 4.85 16.32
C LYS A 168 13.10 5.57 16.31
N GLN A 169 12.50 5.79 15.14
CA GLN A 169 11.15 6.35 15.03
C GLN A 169 10.05 5.35 15.45
N LEU A 170 10.30 4.05 15.37
CA LEU A 170 9.40 2.98 15.83
C LEU A 170 9.40 2.87 17.37
N GLU A 171 10.49 3.23 18.05
CA GLU A 171 10.47 3.47 19.50
C GLU A 171 9.57 4.67 19.83
N GLU A 172 9.61 5.74 19.03
CA GLU A 172 8.70 6.88 19.14
C GLU A 172 7.22 6.45 18.99
N PHE A 173 6.89 5.56 18.05
CA PHE A 173 5.52 5.05 17.88
C PHE A 173 4.96 4.28 19.09
N LYS A 174 5.80 3.67 19.94
CA LYS A 174 5.34 3.09 21.21
C LYS A 174 4.73 4.14 22.15
N PHE A 175 5.08 5.41 22.00
CA PHE A 175 4.55 6.50 22.82
C PHE A 175 3.21 7.07 22.30
N TRP A 176 2.76 6.69 21.10
CA TRP A 176 1.51 7.18 20.49
C TRP A 176 0.33 6.21 20.64
N VAL A 177 0.57 5.01 21.17
CA VAL A 177 -0.45 4.00 21.43
C VAL A 177 -0.26 3.55 22.87
N GLU A 178 -0.88 4.27 23.81
CA GLU A 178 -1.13 3.74 25.14
C GLU A 178 -2.16 2.59 25.05
N ILE A 179 -1.94 1.60 25.93
CA ILE A 179 -2.66 0.35 26.22
C ILE A 179 -4.13 0.30 25.75
#